data_AF-A0A3N5EAL1-F1
#
_entry.id   AF-A0A3N5EAL1-F1
#
_cell.length_a   1.000
_cell.length_b   1.000
_cell.length_c   1.000
_cell.angle_alpha   90.00
_cell.angle_beta   90.00
_cell.angle_gamma   90.00
#
_symmetry.space_group_name_H-M   'P 1'
#
loop_
_entity.id
_entity.type
_entity.pdbx_description
1 polymer ?
#
loop_
_entity_poly.entity_id
_entity_poly.type
_entity_poly.pdbx_seq_one_letter_code
_entity_poly.pdbx_strand_id
1 'polypeptide(L)'
;MRPLLLLLPATALAACASVPDVATQPIPTSQYEVRILEGWTVYVNRSLLREESGAGPEALKVLAAKLHEIARVVPAKPCAELRKVPLWLGVDDGPNDRAQYHPSPDWLRKHGFNPEKAKGVEIGNAKRFLQTAIDQPSMVLHELAHAYHDRVLRFDHPEIRKAYDNAKAEGRYERVLRISGLKERHYALTDPMEYFAEGTEAFLGTNDFYPFVRAELRQHDPKLFQLLEELWR
;
A
#
# COMPACT_ATOMS: atom_id res chain seq x y z
N MET A 1 1.74 -68.75 -35.42
CA MET A 1 2.35 -67.51 -35.95
C MET A 1 1.42 -66.35 -35.65
N ARG A 2 1.86 -65.40 -34.81
CA ARG A 2 1.13 -64.18 -34.42
C ARG A 2 1.21 -63.13 -35.55
N PRO A 3 0.18 -62.30 -35.80
CA PRO A 3 0.41 -60.96 -36.30
C PRO A 3 0.58 -60.00 -35.12
N LEU A 4 1.72 -59.31 -35.12
CA LEU A 4 2.10 -58.25 -34.21
C LEU A 4 1.45 -56.95 -34.74
N LEU A 5 0.44 -56.41 -34.05
CA LEU A 5 -0.10 -55.09 -34.38
C LEU A 5 0.79 -54.02 -33.74
N LEU A 6 1.50 -53.26 -34.57
CA LEU A 6 2.28 -52.10 -34.15
C LEU A 6 1.34 -50.96 -33.72
N LEU A 7 1.36 -50.61 -32.44
CA LEU A 7 0.84 -49.33 -31.95
C LEU A 7 1.87 -48.23 -32.26
N LEU A 8 1.49 -47.27 -33.09
CA LEU A 8 2.21 -46.00 -33.24
C LEU A 8 1.96 -45.12 -32.01
N PRO A 9 2.98 -44.48 -31.41
CA PRO A 9 2.75 -43.55 -30.33
C PRO A 9 2.17 -42.25 -30.90
N ALA A 10 1.01 -41.84 -30.40
CA ALA A 10 0.47 -40.51 -30.64
C ALA A 10 1.33 -39.50 -29.86
N THR A 11 2.19 -38.76 -30.55
CA THR A 11 2.89 -37.61 -30.00
C THR A 11 1.89 -36.49 -29.77
N ALA A 12 1.43 -36.36 -28.52
CA ALA A 12 0.75 -35.14 -28.09
C ALA A 12 1.76 -33.99 -28.18
N LEU A 13 1.60 -33.10 -29.17
CA LEU A 13 2.22 -31.78 -29.12
C LEU A 13 1.65 -31.09 -27.88
N ALA A 14 2.41 -31.09 -26.79
CA ALA A 14 2.21 -30.15 -25.70
C ALA A 14 2.40 -28.76 -26.32
N ALA A 15 1.29 -28.04 -26.52
CA ALA A 15 1.35 -26.63 -26.79
C ALA A 15 2.02 -25.99 -25.57
N CYS A 16 3.31 -25.68 -25.68
CA CYS A 16 3.97 -24.78 -24.77
C CYS A 16 3.18 -23.48 -24.84
N ALA A 17 2.33 -23.23 -23.84
CA ALA A 17 1.71 -21.94 -23.66
C ALA A 17 2.86 -20.93 -23.63
N SER A 18 2.89 -20.07 -24.65
CA SER A 18 3.85 -18.99 -24.75
C SER A 18 3.88 -18.24 -23.42
N VAL A 19 5.07 -18.15 -22.83
CA VAL A 19 5.32 -17.30 -21.66
C VAL A 19 4.77 -15.91 -22.01
N PRO A 20 3.81 -15.35 -21.24
CA PRO A 20 3.35 -14.00 -21.53
C PRO A 20 4.54 -13.06 -21.43
N ASP A 21 4.67 -12.27 -22.50
CA ASP A 21 5.62 -11.21 -22.73
C ASP A 21 5.86 -10.38 -21.45
N VAL A 22 7.13 -10.09 -21.18
CA VAL A 22 7.53 -9.19 -20.08
C VAL A 22 7.02 -7.80 -20.48
N ALA A 23 5.85 -7.45 -19.96
CA ALA A 23 4.93 -6.49 -20.56
C ALA A 23 5.48 -5.07 -20.76
N THR A 24 5.03 -4.45 -21.84
CA THR A 24 5.04 -3.00 -22.04
C THR A 24 4.29 -2.32 -20.88
N GLN A 25 4.93 -1.32 -20.26
CA GLN A 25 4.33 -0.52 -19.20
C GLN A 25 3.30 0.47 -19.78
N PRO A 26 2.20 0.80 -19.06
CA PRO A 26 1.80 0.24 -17.77
C PRO A 26 1.16 -1.15 -17.90
N ILE A 27 1.36 -2.01 -16.91
CA ILE A 27 0.74 -3.35 -16.88
C ILE A 27 -0.80 -3.24 -16.79
N PRO A 28 -1.56 -3.83 -17.73
CA PRO A 28 -3.01 -3.72 -17.76
C PRO A 28 -3.67 -4.59 -16.68
N THR A 29 -4.86 -4.18 -16.23
CA THR A 29 -5.64 -4.86 -15.17
C THR A 29 -5.95 -6.33 -15.48
N SER A 30 -6.04 -6.70 -16.76
CA SER A 30 -6.24 -8.09 -17.19
C SER A 30 -5.13 -9.05 -16.75
N GLN A 31 -3.94 -8.53 -16.43
CA GLN A 31 -2.81 -9.29 -15.89
C GLN A 31 -2.90 -9.53 -14.37
N TYR A 32 -3.98 -9.11 -13.73
CA TYR A 32 -4.21 -9.31 -12.30
C TYR A 32 -5.31 -10.35 -12.05
N GLU A 33 -5.19 -11.04 -10.93
CA GLU A 33 -6.20 -11.90 -10.34
C GLU A 33 -6.74 -11.22 -9.08
N VAL A 34 -8.06 -11.20 -8.92
CA VAL A 34 -8.70 -10.61 -7.74
C VAL A 34 -8.77 -11.63 -6.62
N ARG A 35 -8.31 -11.23 -5.42
CA ARG A 35 -8.42 -11.98 -4.17
C ARG A 35 -9.04 -11.13 -3.08
N ILE A 36 -9.61 -11.78 -2.08
CA ILE A 36 -10.08 -11.11 -0.86
C ILE A 36 -9.12 -11.43 0.27
N LEU A 37 -8.55 -10.40 0.90
CA LEU A 37 -7.68 -10.51 2.07
C LEU A 37 -8.22 -9.62 3.19
N GLU A 38 -8.56 -10.20 4.35
CA GLU A 38 -9.09 -9.48 5.53
C GLU A 38 -10.29 -8.54 5.25
N GLY A 39 -11.03 -8.79 4.16
CA GLY A 39 -12.16 -7.98 3.69
C GLY A 39 -11.81 -6.89 2.68
N TRP A 40 -10.55 -6.77 2.25
CA TRP A 40 -10.13 -5.93 1.13
C TRP A 40 -10.14 -6.68 -0.19
N THR A 41 -10.48 -5.96 -1.27
CA THR A 41 -10.26 -6.44 -2.64
C THR A 41 -8.82 -6.17 -3.03
N VAL A 42 -8.07 -7.24 -3.36
CA VAL A 42 -6.66 -7.18 -3.75
C VAL A 42 -6.48 -7.72 -5.16
N TYR A 43 -5.99 -6.87 -6.06
CA TYR A 43 -5.55 -7.23 -7.40
C TYR A 43 -4.10 -7.71 -7.32
N VAL A 44 -3.89 -9.01 -7.52
CA VAL A 44 -2.56 -9.64 -7.45
C VAL A 44 -2.07 -9.90 -8.85
N ASN A 45 -0.90 -9.35 -9.21
CA ASN A 45 -0.29 -9.61 -10.50
C ASN A 45 -0.13 -11.13 -10.69
N ARG A 46 -0.65 -11.69 -11.78
CA ARG A 46 -0.71 -13.14 -12.01
C ARG A 46 0.67 -13.79 -11.97
N SER A 47 1.73 -13.05 -12.26
CA SER A 47 3.10 -13.57 -12.16
C SER A 47 3.50 -13.97 -10.74
N LEU A 48 2.98 -13.28 -9.71
CA LEU A 48 3.20 -13.60 -8.30
C LEU A 48 2.54 -14.91 -7.87
N LEU A 49 1.64 -15.45 -8.68
CA LEU A 49 0.86 -16.64 -8.38
C LEU A 49 1.42 -17.90 -9.04
N ARG A 50 2.45 -17.78 -9.88
CA ARG A 50 3.01 -18.90 -10.66
C ARG A 50 3.99 -19.77 -9.87
N GLU A 51 4.71 -19.20 -8.90
CA GLU A 51 5.77 -19.88 -8.16
C GLU A 51 5.47 -19.90 -6.66
N GLU A 52 5.27 -21.10 -6.10
CA GLU A 52 4.96 -21.28 -4.67
C GLU A 52 6.09 -20.85 -3.73
N SER A 53 7.34 -20.88 -4.21
CA SER A 53 8.53 -20.43 -3.48
C SER A 53 8.98 -19.01 -3.83
N GLY A 54 8.21 -18.29 -4.65
CA GLY A 54 8.50 -16.92 -5.06
C GLY A 54 8.16 -15.88 -4.00
N ALA A 55 8.39 -14.59 -4.31
CA ALA A 55 8.06 -13.48 -3.42
C ALA A 55 6.53 -13.29 -3.22
N GLY A 56 5.71 -13.79 -4.14
CA GLY A 56 4.25 -13.60 -4.12
C GLY A 56 3.56 -14.18 -2.90
N PRO A 57 3.71 -15.50 -2.62
CA PRO A 57 3.12 -16.10 -1.43
C PRO A 57 3.50 -15.41 -0.12
N GLU A 58 4.76 -14.99 0.03
CA GLU A 58 5.21 -14.28 1.23
C GLU A 58 4.66 -12.85 1.30
N ALA A 59 4.66 -12.11 0.18
CA ALA A 59 4.08 -10.77 0.13
C ALA A 59 2.58 -10.78 0.45
N LEU A 60 1.84 -11.80 0.01
CA LEU A 60 0.42 -11.97 0.35
C LEU A 60 0.22 -12.24 1.85
N LYS A 61 1.08 -13.05 2.48
CA LYS A 61 1.02 -13.29 3.93
C LYS A 61 1.30 -12.03 4.71
N VAL A 62 2.38 -11.29 4.37
CA VAL A 62 2.73 -10.03 5.02
C VAL A 62 1.61 -9.01 4.82
N LEU A 63 1.07 -8.87 3.60
CA LEU A 63 -0.05 -7.97 3.33
C LEU A 63 -1.28 -8.35 4.16
N ALA A 64 -1.66 -9.63 4.22
CA ALA A 64 -2.76 -10.09 5.06
C ALA A 64 -2.54 -9.76 6.55
N ALA A 65 -1.33 -9.96 7.07
CA ALA A 65 -0.98 -9.59 8.44
C ALA A 65 -1.14 -8.08 8.70
N LYS A 66 -0.65 -7.23 7.78
CA LYS A 66 -0.81 -5.77 7.88
C LYS A 66 -2.27 -5.33 7.85
N LEU A 67 -3.07 -5.90 6.95
CA LEU A 67 -4.50 -5.61 6.87
C LEU A 67 -5.26 -6.08 8.12
N HIS A 68 -4.84 -7.21 8.69
CA HIS A 68 -5.38 -7.70 9.95
C HIS A 68 -5.06 -6.76 11.13
N GLU A 69 -3.81 -6.28 11.22
CA GLU A 69 -3.40 -5.27 12.20
C GLU A 69 -4.26 -4.00 12.09
N ILE A 70 -4.42 -3.48 10.86
CA ILE A 70 -5.28 -2.32 10.57
C ILE A 70 -6.72 -2.56 11.02
N ALA A 71 -7.30 -3.71 10.68
CA ALA A 71 -8.67 -4.03 11.03
C ALA A 71 -8.92 -4.12 12.54
N ARG A 72 -7.87 -4.39 13.33
CA ARG A 72 -7.94 -4.44 14.80
C ARG A 72 -7.86 -3.07 15.48
N VAL A 73 -7.14 -2.11 14.87
CA VAL A 73 -6.85 -0.81 15.49
C VAL A 73 -7.77 0.30 14.99
N VAL A 74 -8.24 0.23 13.74
CA VAL A 74 -9.12 1.24 13.16
C VAL A 74 -10.57 0.99 13.59
N PRO A 75 -11.30 1.99 14.11
CA PRO A 75 -12.71 1.84 14.45
C PRO A 75 -13.58 1.35 13.29
N ALA A 76 -14.66 0.65 13.63
CA ALA A 76 -15.43 -0.14 12.67
C ALA A 76 -15.96 0.67 11.47
N LYS A 77 -16.40 1.91 11.70
CA LYS A 77 -16.97 2.78 10.65
C LYS A 77 -15.88 3.24 9.65
N PRO A 78 -14.78 3.87 10.07
CA PRO A 78 -13.66 4.15 9.16
C PRO A 78 -13.08 2.89 8.50
N CYS A 79 -12.95 1.79 9.24
CA CYS A 79 -12.45 0.52 8.71
C CYS A 79 -13.32 -0.02 7.56
N ALA A 80 -14.65 0.15 7.65
CA ALA A 80 -15.57 -0.19 6.56
C ALA A 80 -15.34 0.66 5.31
N GLU A 81 -14.95 1.94 5.44
CA GLU A 81 -14.56 2.78 4.31
C GLU A 81 -13.20 2.36 3.73
N LEU A 82 -12.23 2.02 4.58
CA LEU A 82 -10.91 1.54 4.14
C LEU A 82 -11.00 0.25 3.33
N ARG A 83 -11.89 -0.69 3.69
CA ARG A 83 -12.11 -1.94 2.94
C ARG A 83 -12.63 -1.73 1.52
N LYS A 84 -13.20 -0.57 1.21
CA LYS A 84 -13.64 -0.20 -0.14
C LYS A 84 -12.47 0.30 -1.01
N VAL A 85 -11.25 0.38 -0.49
CA VAL A 85 -10.06 0.78 -1.24
C VAL A 85 -9.49 -0.44 -1.96
N PRO A 86 -9.43 -0.44 -3.30
CA PRO A 86 -8.78 -1.53 -4.02
C PRO A 86 -7.27 -1.46 -3.77
N LEU A 87 -6.69 -2.61 -3.46
CA LEU A 87 -5.25 -2.77 -3.27
C LEU A 87 -4.66 -3.50 -4.49
N TRP A 88 -3.46 -3.11 -4.92
CA TRP A 88 -2.76 -3.73 -6.04
C TRP A 88 -1.41 -4.24 -5.59
N LEU A 89 -1.07 -5.49 -5.89
CA LEU A 89 0.22 -6.10 -5.56
C LEU A 89 0.94 -6.50 -6.84
N GLY A 90 2.04 -5.82 -7.12
CA GLY A 90 2.77 -5.90 -8.39
C GLY A 90 4.17 -6.51 -8.31
N VAL A 91 4.86 -6.53 -9.46
CA VAL A 91 6.22 -7.10 -9.66
C VAL A 91 7.23 -6.11 -10.23
N ASP A 92 6.96 -4.81 -10.13
CA ASP A 92 7.51 -3.68 -10.89
C ASP A 92 6.53 -3.19 -11.96
N ASP A 93 5.32 -2.84 -11.54
CA ASP A 93 4.16 -2.62 -12.43
C ASP A 93 4.00 -1.17 -12.94
N GLY A 94 5.02 -0.33 -12.74
CA GLY A 94 4.97 1.06 -13.13
C GLY A 94 6.24 1.85 -12.80
N PRO A 95 6.19 3.19 -12.90
CA PRO A 95 7.34 4.07 -12.66
C PRO A 95 7.90 4.08 -11.23
N ASN A 96 7.21 3.46 -10.27
CA ASN A 96 7.59 3.40 -8.87
C ASN A 96 7.42 1.98 -8.32
N ASP A 97 8.40 1.52 -7.55
CA ASP A 97 8.44 0.19 -6.94
C ASP A 97 7.86 0.16 -5.52
N ARG A 98 7.49 1.32 -4.96
CA ARG A 98 7.01 1.49 -3.58
C ARG A 98 5.49 1.34 -3.46
N ALA A 99 5.01 1.38 -2.22
CA ALA A 99 3.60 1.60 -1.96
C ALA A 99 3.23 3.05 -2.29
N GLN A 100 2.04 3.28 -2.85
CA GLN A 100 1.48 4.62 -3.05
C GLN A 100 -0.05 4.59 -3.24
N TYR A 101 -0.71 5.62 -2.74
CA TYR A 101 -2.09 5.95 -3.09
C TYR A 101 -2.16 6.73 -4.41
N HIS A 102 -3.19 6.43 -5.21
CA HIS A 102 -3.37 7.01 -6.55
C HIS A 102 -4.59 7.92 -6.63
N PRO A 103 -4.44 9.25 -6.78
CA PRO A 103 -5.56 10.18 -6.58
C PRO A 103 -6.54 10.25 -7.75
N SER A 104 -6.10 10.07 -9.00
CA SER A 104 -7.00 10.19 -10.16
C SER A 104 -6.50 9.46 -11.41
N PRO A 105 -7.40 9.03 -12.32
CA PRO A 105 -7.02 8.44 -13.60
C PRO A 105 -6.17 9.37 -14.48
N ASP A 106 -6.45 10.67 -14.46
CA ASP A 106 -5.74 11.65 -15.29
C ASP A 106 -4.30 11.85 -14.82
N TRP A 107 -4.08 11.88 -13.50
CA TRP A 107 -2.73 11.91 -12.95
C TRP A 107 -1.97 10.64 -13.35
N LEU A 108 -2.60 9.46 -13.24
CA LEU A 108 -1.97 8.19 -13.60
C LEU A 108 -1.54 8.14 -15.07
N ARG A 109 -2.42 8.53 -16.00
CA ARG A 109 -2.10 8.60 -17.44
C ARG A 109 -0.88 9.47 -17.71
N LYS A 110 -0.83 10.65 -17.09
CA LYS A 110 0.25 11.62 -17.28
C LYS A 110 1.60 11.13 -16.74
N HIS A 111 1.58 10.24 -15.75
CA HIS A 111 2.79 9.73 -15.10
C HIS A 111 3.14 8.30 -15.49
N GLY A 112 2.42 7.69 -16.45
CA GLY A 112 2.77 6.36 -16.97
C GLY A 112 2.28 5.19 -16.11
N PHE A 113 1.29 5.40 -15.25
CA PHE A 113 0.64 4.33 -14.49
C PHE A 113 -0.63 3.81 -15.18
N ASN A 114 -1.08 2.62 -14.82
CA ASN A 114 -2.38 2.09 -15.21
C ASN A 114 -3.51 2.96 -14.61
N PRO A 115 -4.35 3.64 -15.42
CA PRO A 115 -5.38 4.56 -14.93
C PRO A 115 -6.49 3.89 -14.10
N GLU A 116 -6.66 2.58 -14.22
CA GLU A 116 -7.64 1.82 -13.44
C GLU A 116 -7.24 1.64 -11.97
N LYS A 117 -5.98 1.93 -11.61
CA LYS A 117 -5.50 1.94 -10.22
C LYS A 117 -5.98 3.15 -9.42
N ALA A 118 -6.69 4.09 -10.06
CA ALA A 118 -7.19 5.30 -9.41
C ALA A 118 -8.05 5.01 -8.18
N LYS A 119 -7.90 5.84 -7.15
CA LYS A 119 -8.53 5.71 -5.83
C LYS A 119 -8.19 4.41 -5.09
N GLY A 120 -7.14 3.72 -5.54
CA GLY A 120 -6.57 2.53 -4.92
C GLY A 120 -5.19 2.79 -4.34
N VAL A 121 -4.70 1.79 -3.61
CA VAL A 121 -3.32 1.72 -3.11
C VAL A 121 -2.58 0.68 -3.95
N GLU A 122 -1.47 1.08 -4.52
CA GLU A 122 -0.57 0.18 -5.24
C GLU A 122 0.65 -0.14 -4.39
N ILE A 123 1.00 -1.41 -4.30
CA ILE A 123 2.30 -1.92 -3.89
C ILE A 123 3.00 -2.34 -5.18
N GLY A 124 3.82 -1.44 -5.74
CA GLY A 124 4.36 -1.57 -7.10
C GLY A 124 5.23 -2.81 -7.30
N ASN A 125 5.95 -3.23 -6.25
CA ASN A 125 6.83 -4.40 -6.28
C ASN A 125 6.79 -5.21 -4.98
N ALA A 126 6.37 -6.47 -5.07
CA ALA A 126 6.26 -7.39 -3.94
C ALA A 126 7.59 -7.65 -3.20
N LYS A 127 8.72 -7.72 -3.92
CA LYS A 127 10.05 -7.93 -3.28
C LYS A 127 10.46 -6.69 -2.50
N ARG A 128 10.24 -5.50 -3.07
CA ARG A 128 10.51 -4.23 -2.40
C ARG A 128 9.65 -4.10 -1.14
N PHE A 129 8.36 -4.41 -1.25
CA PHE A 129 7.42 -4.42 -0.13
C PHE A 129 7.89 -5.29 1.04
N LEU A 130 8.35 -6.50 0.77
CA LEU A 130 8.86 -7.40 1.82
C LEU A 130 10.07 -6.81 2.56
N GLN A 131 10.91 -6.04 1.87
CA GLN A 131 12.05 -5.36 2.49
C GLN A 131 11.57 -4.14 3.30
N THR A 132 10.73 -3.30 2.71
CA THR A 132 10.31 -2.03 3.33
C THR A 132 9.36 -2.23 4.50
N ALA A 133 8.52 -3.27 4.50
CA ALA A 133 7.57 -3.55 5.58
C ALA A 133 8.23 -3.88 6.93
N ILE A 134 9.53 -4.17 6.93
CA ILE A 134 10.35 -4.35 8.15
C ILE A 134 10.61 -2.99 8.81
N ASP A 135 11.08 -2.03 8.03
CA ASP A 135 11.49 -0.71 8.52
C ASP A 135 10.34 0.30 8.56
N GLN A 136 9.27 0.06 7.79
CA GLN A 136 8.07 0.89 7.72
C GLN A 136 6.85 0.06 8.12
N PRO A 137 6.66 -0.22 9.42
CA PRO A 137 5.70 -1.20 9.88
C PRO A 137 4.25 -0.83 9.54
N SER A 138 3.94 0.46 9.39
CA SER A 138 2.59 0.95 9.08
C SER A 138 2.44 1.48 7.65
N MET A 139 3.34 1.14 6.72
CA MET A 139 3.29 1.67 5.34
C MET A 139 1.96 1.40 4.61
N VAL A 140 1.29 0.27 4.87
CA VAL A 140 -0.02 0.00 4.25
C VAL A 140 -1.11 0.88 4.87
N LEU A 141 -1.00 1.17 6.18
CA LEU A 141 -1.90 2.09 6.87
C LEU A 141 -1.71 3.52 6.38
N HIS A 142 -0.46 3.93 6.11
CA HIS A 142 -0.13 5.22 5.51
C HIS A 142 -0.90 5.48 4.23
N GLU A 143 -0.81 4.57 3.27
CA GLU A 143 -1.48 4.72 1.97
C GLU A 143 -3.00 4.65 2.11
N LEU A 144 -3.50 3.84 3.04
CA LEU A 144 -4.93 3.82 3.37
C LEU A 144 -5.39 5.09 4.06
N ALA A 145 -4.52 5.78 4.81
CA ALA A 145 -4.80 7.10 5.38
C ALA A 145 -4.93 8.15 4.29
N HIS A 146 -4.07 8.15 3.27
CA HIS A 146 -4.28 8.98 2.07
C HIS A 146 -5.61 8.68 1.39
N ALA A 147 -5.97 7.40 1.24
CA ALA A 147 -7.24 7.01 0.66
C ALA A 147 -8.44 7.52 1.49
N TYR A 148 -8.37 7.45 2.81
CA TYR A 148 -9.40 7.98 3.71
C TYR A 148 -9.50 9.51 3.63
N HIS A 149 -8.35 10.18 3.63
CA HIS A 149 -8.26 11.63 3.49
C HIS A 149 -8.89 12.10 2.18
N ASP A 150 -8.63 11.45 1.05
CA ASP A 150 -9.25 11.77 -0.24
C ASP A 150 -10.78 11.48 -0.25
N ARG A 151 -11.13 10.24 0.11
CA ARG A 151 -12.46 9.68 -0.19
C ARG A 151 -13.52 10.10 0.83
N VAL A 152 -13.11 10.29 2.08
CA VAL A 152 -14.03 10.56 3.21
C VAL A 152 -13.89 11.99 3.69
N LEU A 153 -12.66 12.45 3.96
CA LEU A 153 -12.42 13.77 4.56
C LEU A 153 -12.33 14.91 3.54
N ARG A 154 -11.91 14.59 2.30
CA ARG A 154 -11.39 15.48 1.25
C ARG A 154 -10.03 16.09 1.59
N PHE A 155 -9.12 16.12 0.62
CA PHE A 155 -7.73 16.60 0.81
C PHE A 155 -7.62 18.08 1.24
N ASP A 156 -8.68 18.86 1.05
CA ASP A 156 -8.76 20.26 1.48
C ASP A 156 -9.31 20.43 2.92
N HIS A 157 -9.36 19.34 3.71
CA HIS A 157 -9.89 19.37 5.08
C HIS A 157 -9.22 20.49 5.93
N PRO A 158 -9.98 21.52 6.34
CA PRO A 158 -9.40 22.76 6.85
C PRO A 158 -8.64 22.57 8.17
N GLU A 159 -9.13 21.69 9.06
CA GLU A 159 -8.47 21.46 10.34
C GLU A 159 -7.15 20.68 10.20
N ILE A 160 -7.01 19.82 9.18
CA ILE A 160 -5.73 19.13 8.91
C ILE A 160 -4.71 20.15 8.41
N ARG A 161 -5.10 20.99 7.46
CA ARG A 161 -4.26 22.08 6.94
C ARG A 161 -3.81 23.02 8.06
N LYS A 162 -4.73 23.45 8.92
CA LYS A 162 -4.44 24.33 10.06
C LYS A 162 -3.50 23.67 11.07
N ALA A 163 -3.69 22.38 11.38
CA ALA A 163 -2.79 21.65 12.27
C ALA A 163 -1.38 21.55 11.68
N TYR A 164 -1.28 21.19 10.39
CA TYR A 164 -0.01 21.15 9.65
C TYR A 164 0.71 22.51 9.68
N ASP A 165 0.01 23.60 9.32
CA ASP A 165 0.61 24.93 9.26
C ASP A 165 1.14 25.37 10.63
N ASN A 166 0.42 25.04 11.72
CA ASN A 166 0.88 25.30 13.08
C ASN A 166 2.11 24.46 13.45
N ALA A 167 2.09 23.14 13.19
CA ALA A 167 3.21 22.26 13.49
C ALA A 167 4.49 22.71 12.76
N LYS A 168 4.36 23.08 11.49
CA LYS A 168 5.45 23.64 10.67
C LYS A 168 5.95 24.97 11.20
N ALA A 169 5.06 25.90 11.55
CA ALA A 169 5.45 27.20 12.11
C ALA A 169 6.15 27.08 13.48
N GLU A 170 5.75 26.09 14.28
CA GLU A 170 6.37 25.77 15.57
C GLU A 170 7.71 25.02 15.42
N GLY A 171 8.14 24.69 14.19
CA GLY A 171 9.36 23.92 13.93
C GLY A 171 9.29 22.48 14.47
N ARG A 172 8.08 21.98 14.76
CA ARG A 172 7.87 20.57 15.07
C ARG A 172 8.34 19.77 13.88
N TYR A 173 8.85 18.57 14.13
CA TYR A 173 9.25 17.63 13.08
C TYR A 173 10.49 18.00 12.23
N GLU A 174 11.12 19.17 12.42
CA GLU A 174 12.28 19.58 11.60
C GLU A 174 13.53 18.70 11.82
N ARG A 175 13.65 18.08 13.00
CA ARG A 175 14.75 17.16 13.32
C ARG A 175 14.34 16.13 14.37
N VAL A 176 13.83 14.99 13.91
CA VAL A 176 13.31 13.89 14.74
C VAL A 176 14.12 12.62 14.55
N LEU A 177 14.02 11.67 15.47
CA LEU A 177 14.64 10.36 15.31
C LEU A 177 13.90 9.56 14.22
N ARG A 178 14.64 8.85 13.38
CA ARG A 178 14.11 7.86 12.44
C ARG A 178 14.48 6.45 12.93
N ILE A 179 13.80 5.41 12.44
CA ILE A 179 14.05 4.00 12.80
C ILE A 179 15.52 3.56 12.56
N SER A 180 16.22 4.23 11.64
CA SER A 180 17.66 4.02 11.41
C SER A 180 18.55 4.47 12.58
N GLY A 181 18.00 5.14 13.58
CA GLY A 181 18.73 5.77 14.69
C GLY A 181 19.31 7.15 14.37
N LEU A 182 19.14 7.63 13.13
CA LEU A 182 19.59 8.96 12.71
C LEU A 182 18.52 10.01 12.96
N LYS A 183 18.94 11.27 13.09
CA LYS A 183 18.02 12.41 13.14
C LYS A 183 17.89 13.10 11.80
N GLU A 184 16.66 13.28 11.34
CA GLU A 184 16.34 13.88 10.05
C GLU A 184 15.02 14.67 10.11
N ARG A 185 14.73 15.40 9.03
CA ARG A 185 13.47 16.13 8.88
C ARG A 185 12.36 15.12 8.60
N HIS A 186 11.31 15.15 9.40
CA HIS A 186 10.20 14.20 9.25
C HIS A 186 9.49 14.39 7.91
N TYR A 187 9.06 13.27 7.34
CA TYR A 187 8.26 13.27 6.11
C TYR A 187 6.91 14.00 6.22
N ALA A 188 6.35 14.07 7.44
CA ALA A 188 5.13 14.82 7.76
C ALA A 188 5.19 16.32 7.40
N LEU A 189 6.38 16.89 7.20
CA LEU A 189 6.53 18.30 6.80
C LEU A 189 6.52 18.53 5.28
N THR A 190 6.30 17.49 4.47
CA THR A 190 6.16 17.60 3.02
C THR A 190 4.90 18.39 2.66
N ASP A 191 3.73 17.93 3.09
CA ASP A 191 2.44 18.60 2.89
C ASP A 191 1.38 18.15 3.92
N PRO A 192 0.17 18.73 3.94
CA PRO A 192 -0.89 18.33 4.88
C PRO A 192 -1.38 16.88 4.72
N MET A 193 -1.24 16.27 3.53
CA MET A 193 -1.65 14.90 3.30
C MET A 193 -0.67 13.93 3.97
N GLU A 194 0.63 14.19 3.82
CA GLU A 194 1.70 13.44 4.50
C GLU A 194 1.65 13.63 6.02
N TYR A 195 1.40 14.85 6.49
CA TYR A 195 1.20 15.12 7.92
C TYR A 195 0.08 14.28 8.53
N PHE A 196 -1.03 14.13 7.82
CA PHE A 196 -2.14 13.29 8.26
C PHE A 196 -1.80 11.79 8.23
N ALA A 197 -1.12 11.31 7.18
CA ALA A 197 -0.77 9.90 7.02
C ALA A 197 0.26 9.46 8.07
N GLU A 198 1.35 10.21 8.22
CA GLU A 198 2.40 10.00 9.22
C GLU A 198 1.84 10.07 10.66
N GLY A 199 0.99 11.06 10.93
CA GLY A 199 0.28 11.17 12.20
C GLY A 199 -0.59 9.94 12.49
N THR A 200 -1.27 9.42 11.47
CA THR A 200 -2.11 8.23 11.57
C THR A 200 -1.29 6.98 11.89
N GLU A 201 -0.10 6.83 11.30
CA GLU A 201 0.80 5.72 11.64
C GLU A 201 1.13 5.72 13.13
N ALA A 202 1.55 6.87 13.68
CA ALA A 202 1.85 6.97 15.11
C ALA A 202 0.61 6.77 15.98
N PHE A 203 -0.56 7.21 15.53
CA PHE A 203 -1.80 7.18 16.31
C PHE A 203 -2.47 5.79 16.40
N LEU A 204 -2.45 5.02 15.31
CA LEU A 204 -3.14 3.72 15.20
C LEU A 204 -2.16 2.53 15.11
N GLY A 205 -0.89 2.76 14.76
CA GLY A 205 0.13 1.73 14.61
C GLY A 205 1.47 2.17 15.16
N THR A 206 2.51 2.00 14.34
CA THR A 206 3.89 2.43 14.60
C THR A 206 4.43 3.17 13.39
N ASN A 207 4.95 4.37 13.58
CA ASN A 207 5.62 5.16 12.54
C ASN A 207 7.13 4.80 12.48
N ASP A 208 7.80 4.99 11.34
CA ASP A 208 9.26 4.89 11.21
C ASP A 208 10.01 6.18 11.59
N PHE A 209 9.30 7.26 11.87
CA PHE A 209 9.78 8.53 12.41
C PHE A 209 9.18 8.80 13.80
N TYR A 210 9.93 9.49 14.66
CA TYR A 210 9.40 9.99 15.93
C TYR A 210 8.42 11.14 15.66
N PRO A 211 7.20 11.13 16.26
CA PRO A 211 6.71 10.19 17.28
C PRO A 211 6.37 8.82 16.68
N PHE A 212 6.94 7.75 17.24
CA PHE A 212 6.80 6.39 16.72
C PHE A 212 5.46 5.77 17.12
N VAL A 213 4.92 6.15 18.28
CA VAL A 213 3.71 5.55 18.86
C VAL A 213 2.76 6.58 19.44
N ARG A 214 1.53 6.15 19.70
CA ARG A 214 0.40 7.01 20.09
C ARG A 214 0.69 7.89 21.32
N ALA A 215 1.39 7.35 22.31
CA ALA A 215 1.74 8.08 23.53
C ALA A 215 2.73 9.22 23.26
N GLU A 216 3.70 8.98 22.37
CA GLU A 216 4.68 9.98 21.96
C GLU A 216 4.00 11.06 21.12
N LEU A 217 3.09 10.68 20.21
CA LEU A 217 2.31 11.65 19.44
C LEU A 217 1.52 12.59 20.35
N ARG A 218 0.87 12.06 21.40
CA ARG A 218 0.14 12.88 22.38
C ARG A 218 1.03 13.93 23.07
N GLN A 219 2.29 13.60 23.31
CA GLN A 219 3.24 14.53 23.93
C GLN A 219 3.85 15.49 22.92
N HIS A 220 4.22 14.99 21.73
CA HIS A 220 4.93 15.73 20.71
C HIS A 220 4.02 16.65 19.90
N ASP A 221 2.80 16.22 19.58
CA ASP A 221 1.80 17.03 18.88
C ASP A 221 0.40 16.74 19.43
N PRO A 222 0.06 17.34 20.59
CA PRO A 222 -1.25 17.13 21.22
C PRO A 222 -2.42 17.66 20.36
N LYS A 223 -2.17 18.63 19.46
CA LYS A 223 -3.19 19.17 18.57
C LYS A 223 -3.55 18.15 17.50
N LEU A 224 -2.56 17.55 16.86
CA LEU A 224 -2.75 16.45 15.91
C LEU A 224 -3.38 15.23 16.58
N PHE A 225 -2.89 14.87 17.78
CA PHE A 225 -3.45 13.77 18.55
C PHE A 225 -4.97 13.92 18.74
N GLN A 226 -5.41 15.09 19.23
CA GLN A 226 -6.83 15.36 19.43
C GLN A 226 -7.62 15.33 18.11
N LEU A 227 -7.07 15.91 17.05
CA LEU A 227 -7.70 15.90 15.73
C LEU A 227 -7.89 14.45 15.22
N LEU A 228 -6.88 13.59 15.36
CA LEU A 228 -6.98 12.18 14.95
C LEU A 228 -7.98 11.40 15.81
N GLU A 229 -8.13 11.74 17.09
CA GLU A 229 -9.21 11.18 17.93
C GLU A 229 -10.60 11.51 17.42
N GLU A 230 -10.78 12.60 16.68
CA GLU A 230 -12.07 13.00 16.11
C GLU A 230 -12.27 12.38 14.72
N LEU A 231 -11.24 12.41 13.87
CA LEU A 231 -11.32 11.98 12.47
C LEU A 231 -11.44 10.45 12.28
N TRP A 232 -10.88 9.67 13.21
CA TRP A 232 -10.90 8.20 13.15
C TRP A 232 -12.04 7.55 13.94
N ARG A 233 -13.06 8.30 14.40
CA ARG A 233 -14.23 7.75 15.11
C ARG A 233 -15.21 7.00 14.21
#